data_AF-A0A853MAR5-F1
#
_entry.id   AF-A0A853MAR5-F1
#
_cell.length_a   1.000
_cell.length_b   1.000
_cell.length_c   1.000
_cell.angle_alpha   90.00
_cell.angle_beta   90.00
_cell.angle_gamma   90.00
#
_symmetry.space_group_name_H-M   'P 1'
#
loop_
_entity.id
_entity.type
_entity.pdbx_description
1 polymer ?
#
loop_
_entity_poly.entity_id
_entity_poly.type
_entity_poly.pdbx_seq_one_letter_code
_entity_poly.pdbx_strand_id
1 'polypeptide(L)'
;MSNYIIGIGGTGAKSIEAIIQLTSIGLFGEQSLKLLFVDTDETNGNVNRALKSLDIYNKCYKLGLQGKHPWMKTAIESFSRPWSPFDDIDNVANKNLAVIFKYNRIKQNEPALGNLFDVLYTSKEREASLDVGFRGRPNIGAAVMSQVISQVKMDTNDNDFWGNLMRQIQQDAGGGKRPKIFLCGSIFGGTGASGLPTIGRLIHSELERLGIREKVDLGCLFVLPYFSFTPEENGEEVYARSEQFLLNTEAALRYYGSRPQEFDVVYLLGNQQLSPVKNFSIGRNTQCNDPHFIELYAALAGREFLLTPPAAEKKVVLMNRENQGTLTWEDIPDMQKLKAEMVKATRFAFAWLSNIAPELKKARDLGEKKFRIRVGTSWFVKFFPAPKGISGGGNRLGVDFNDAEQQEAMEKITDWCEDYLRWLEHIHESSGENIQLFHKEYIKNLKDDNLANLIFEQGDSRGQDKKSQDTIQKLKESLKPKDIDPPKLGTIGLAKSLYHVCRLTD
;
A
#
# COMPACT_ATOMS: atom_id res chain seq x y z
N MET A 1 16.86 3.66 -12.39
CA MET A 1 16.74 2.49 -11.47
C MET A 1 15.40 1.83 -11.74
N SER A 2 15.24 0.56 -11.42
CA SER A 2 13.96 -0.14 -11.58
C SER A 2 13.58 -0.75 -10.24
N ASN A 3 12.41 -0.38 -9.72
CA ASN A 3 11.98 -0.75 -8.37
C ASN A 3 10.86 -1.78 -8.44
N TYR A 4 11.08 -2.95 -7.85
CA TYR A 4 10.13 -4.06 -7.79
C TYR A 4 9.71 -4.27 -6.34
N ILE A 5 8.41 -4.30 -6.08
CA ILE A 5 7.83 -4.47 -4.74
C ILE A 5 6.89 -5.67 -4.79
N ILE A 6 7.18 -6.69 -4.00
CA ILE A 6 6.44 -7.95 -3.98
C ILE A 6 5.76 -8.10 -2.61
N GLY A 7 4.45 -7.95 -2.57
CA GLY A 7 3.62 -8.10 -1.38
C GLY A 7 3.06 -9.52 -1.31
N ILE A 8 3.39 -10.23 -0.23
CA ILE A 8 3.12 -11.67 -0.08
C ILE A 8 2.12 -11.88 1.05
N GLY A 9 0.95 -12.43 0.70
CA GLY A 9 -0.21 -12.60 1.57
C GLY A 9 -0.91 -11.29 1.94
N GLY A 10 -1.96 -11.39 2.76
CA GLY A 10 -2.74 -10.23 3.22
C GLY A 10 -1.92 -9.10 3.86
N THR A 11 -0.94 -9.40 4.72
CA THR A 11 -0.06 -8.36 5.30
C THR A 11 0.82 -7.69 4.26
N GLY A 12 1.33 -8.44 3.27
CA GLY A 12 2.07 -7.87 2.15
C GLY A 12 1.20 -6.94 1.31
N ALA A 13 -0.06 -7.31 1.04
CA ALA A 13 -1.03 -6.46 0.35
C ALA A 13 -1.33 -5.16 1.10
N LYS A 14 -1.56 -5.21 2.43
CA LYS A 14 -1.73 -4.00 3.26
C LYS A 14 -0.49 -3.11 3.28
N SER A 15 0.70 -3.71 3.22
CA SER A 15 1.96 -2.97 3.12
C SER A 15 2.09 -2.26 1.76
N ILE A 16 1.71 -2.91 0.66
CA ILE A 16 1.66 -2.29 -0.67
C ILE A 16 0.63 -1.16 -0.70
N GLU A 17 -0.53 -1.33 -0.10
CA GLU A 17 -1.53 -0.27 0.02
C GLU A 17 -0.92 0.99 0.67
N ALA A 18 -0.24 0.85 1.81
CA ALA A 18 0.44 1.96 2.46
C ALA A 18 1.53 2.59 1.56
N ILE A 19 2.27 1.79 0.79
CA ILE A 19 3.23 2.27 -0.22
C ILE A 19 2.52 3.11 -1.29
N ILE A 20 1.37 2.67 -1.80
CA ILE A 20 0.58 3.43 -2.78
C ILE A 20 0.15 4.78 -2.19
N GLN A 21 -0.34 4.79 -0.94
CA GLN A 21 -0.77 6.03 -0.29
C GLN A 21 0.40 7.02 -0.12
N LEU A 22 1.55 6.57 0.35
CA LEU A 22 2.74 7.43 0.48
C LEU A 22 3.33 7.84 -0.89
N THR A 23 3.19 6.99 -1.91
CA THR A 23 3.59 7.31 -3.28
C THR A 23 2.70 8.42 -3.87
N SER A 24 1.40 8.40 -3.58
CA SER A 24 0.43 9.42 -4.01
C SER A 24 0.80 10.83 -3.55
N ILE A 25 1.43 10.95 -2.39
CA ILE A 25 1.89 12.22 -1.81
C ILE A 25 3.39 12.46 -2.09
N GLY A 26 3.97 11.73 -3.04
CA GLY A 26 5.30 11.96 -3.61
C GLY A 26 6.47 11.59 -2.72
N LEU A 27 6.27 10.71 -1.73
CA LEU A 27 7.35 10.28 -0.85
C LEU A 27 8.30 9.25 -1.48
N PHE A 28 7.93 8.65 -2.61
CA PHE A 28 8.70 7.63 -3.35
C PHE A 28 9.49 8.18 -4.56
N GLY A 29 9.51 9.51 -4.76
CA GLY A 29 10.27 10.14 -5.85
C GLY A 29 9.66 9.89 -7.24
N GLU A 30 10.48 9.96 -8.30
CA GLU A 30 10.01 9.87 -9.70
C GLU A 30 10.36 8.54 -10.38
N GLN A 31 11.11 7.65 -9.72
CA GLN A 31 11.44 6.33 -10.27
C GLN A 31 10.20 5.43 -10.23
N SER A 32 9.87 4.79 -11.35
CA SER A 32 8.68 3.93 -11.43
C SER A 32 8.74 2.76 -10.45
N LEU A 33 7.57 2.41 -9.92
CA LEU A 33 7.38 1.26 -9.05
C LEU A 33 6.63 0.17 -9.79
N LYS A 34 7.13 -1.06 -9.71
CA LYS A 34 6.46 -2.26 -10.21
C LYS A 34 5.93 -3.04 -9.02
N LEU A 35 4.61 -3.14 -8.88
CA LEU A 35 3.94 -3.82 -7.79
C LEU A 35 3.53 -5.24 -8.21
N LEU A 36 3.80 -6.19 -7.33
CA LEU A 36 3.45 -7.59 -7.49
C LEU A 36 2.70 -8.04 -6.23
N PHE A 37 1.57 -8.70 -6.42
CA PHE A 37 0.81 -9.33 -5.34
C PHE A 37 0.96 -10.84 -5.47
N VAL A 38 1.33 -11.49 -4.38
CA VAL A 38 1.39 -12.94 -4.27
C VAL A 38 0.44 -13.37 -3.16
N ASP A 39 -0.64 -14.03 -3.52
CA ASP A 39 -1.55 -14.63 -2.54
C ASP A 39 -2.11 -15.95 -3.07
N THR A 40 -2.24 -16.91 -2.17
CA THR A 40 -2.91 -18.19 -2.41
C THR A 40 -4.43 -18.02 -2.55
N ASP A 41 -4.98 -17.00 -1.91
CA ASP A 41 -6.40 -16.66 -1.96
C ASP A 41 -6.62 -15.52 -2.96
N GLU A 42 -7.02 -15.89 -4.16
CA GLU A 42 -7.29 -14.95 -5.27
C GLU A 42 -8.42 -13.96 -4.96
N THR A 43 -9.24 -14.24 -3.94
CA THR A 43 -10.39 -13.41 -3.55
C THR A 43 -10.14 -12.60 -2.29
N ASN A 44 -8.91 -12.59 -1.76
CA ASN A 44 -8.58 -11.95 -0.48
C ASN A 44 -9.02 -10.47 -0.43
N GLY A 45 -9.79 -10.11 0.59
CA GLY A 45 -10.31 -8.75 0.77
C GLY A 45 -9.22 -7.68 0.88
N ASN A 46 -8.09 -7.99 1.52
CA ASN A 46 -6.95 -7.05 1.63
C ASN A 46 -6.27 -6.82 0.27
N VAL A 47 -6.09 -7.88 -0.53
CA VAL A 47 -5.54 -7.76 -1.89
C VAL A 47 -6.47 -6.93 -2.76
N ASN A 48 -7.77 -7.21 -2.73
CA ASN A 48 -8.77 -6.45 -3.48
C ASN A 48 -8.80 -4.97 -3.08
N ARG A 49 -8.67 -4.66 -1.79
CA ARG A 49 -8.60 -3.28 -1.29
C ARG A 49 -7.33 -2.56 -1.78
N ALA A 50 -6.17 -3.21 -1.73
CA ALA A 50 -4.93 -2.66 -2.25
C ALA A 50 -4.98 -2.43 -3.78
N LEU A 51 -5.56 -3.36 -4.54
CA LEU A 51 -5.80 -3.20 -5.98
C LEU A 51 -6.76 -2.04 -6.28
N LYS A 52 -7.79 -1.83 -5.45
CA LYS A 52 -8.68 -0.67 -5.57
C LYS A 52 -7.93 0.64 -5.35
N SER A 53 -7.12 0.74 -4.29
CA SER A 53 -6.27 1.92 -4.07
C SER A 53 -5.31 2.17 -5.23
N LEU A 54 -4.77 1.10 -5.85
CA LEU A 54 -3.93 1.21 -7.03
C LEU A 54 -4.67 1.72 -8.27
N ASP A 55 -5.90 1.24 -8.51
CA ASP A 55 -6.73 1.75 -9.60
C ASP A 55 -7.06 3.23 -9.42
N ILE A 56 -7.45 3.64 -8.21
CA ILE A 56 -7.69 5.04 -7.84
C ILE A 56 -6.44 5.89 -8.10
N TYR A 57 -5.27 5.41 -7.65
CA TYR A 57 -3.98 6.06 -7.91
C TYR A 57 -3.74 6.25 -9.41
N ASN A 58 -3.86 5.17 -10.20
CA ASN A 58 -3.57 5.21 -11.64
C ASN A 58 -4.54 6.11 -12.41
N LYS A 59 -5.81 6.16 -12.01
CA LYS A 59 -6.79 7.10 -12.55
C LYS A 59 -6.39 8.55 -12.26
N CYS A 60 -5.92 8.86 -11.06
CA CYS A 60 -5.43 10.18 -10.70
C CYS A 60 -4.10 10.54 -11.39
N TYR A 61 -3.18 9.59 -11.49
CA TYR A 61 -1.89 9.78 -12.18
C TYR A 61 -2.09 10.22 -13.64
N LYS A 62 -3.08 9.63 -14.33
CA LYS A 62 -3.46 9.98 -15.71
C LYS A 62 -4.03 11.40 -15.87
N LEU A 63 -4.44 12.06 -14.78
CA LEU A 63 -4.92 13.46 -14.83
C LEU A 63 -3.80 14.49 -15.01
N GLY A 64 -2.52 14.10 -14.87
CA GLY A 64 -1.43 15.06 -15.03
C GLY A 64 -1.30 16.04 -13.86
N LEU A 65 -1.59 15.59 -12.63
CA LEU A 65 -1.57 16.41 -11.41
C LEU A 65 -0.16 16.80 -10.96
N GLN A 66 0.87 16.14 -11.49
CA GLN A 66 2.27 16.46 -11.28
C GLN A 66 2.62 17.90 -11.68
N GLY A 67 3.61 18.47 -10.97
CA GLY A 67 4.14 19.82 -11.22
C GLY A 67 5.20 20.19 -10.19
N LYS A 68 5.20 21.46 -9.75
CA LYS A 68 6.09 21.99 -8.72
C LYS A 68 6.04 21.22 -7.39
N HIS A 69 4.91 20.60 -7.07
CA HIS A 69 4.72 19.83 -5.84
C HIS A 69 4.84 18.32 -6.09
N PRO A 70 5.36 17.54 -5.14
CA PRO A 70 5.48 16.10 -5.27
C PRO A 70 4.11 15.41 -5.04
N TRP A 71 3.16 15.58 -5.96
CA TRP A 71 1.86 14.91 -5.92
C TRP A 71 1.68 14.06 -7.17
N MET A 72 1.33 12.78 -7.01
CA MET A 72 1.11 11.83 -8.11
C MET A 72 2.26 11.79 -9.13
N LYS A 73 3.50 11.81 -8.65
CA LYS A 73 4.69 11.94 -9.53
C LYS A 73 5.25 10.62 -10.03
N THR A 74 4.92 9.51 -9.38
CA THR A 74 5.58 8.23 -9.58
C THR A 74 4.74 7.34 -10.50
N ALA A 75 5.27 6.85 -11.61
CA ALA A 75 4.54 5.82 -12.35
C ALA A 75 4.45 4.54 -11.51
N ILE A 76 3.25 3.99 -11.34
CA ILE A 76 3.07 2.68 -10.70
C ILE A 76 2.52 1.71 -11.74
N GLU A 77 3.29 0.67 -12.01
CA GLU A 77 2.91 -0.44 -12.88
C GLU A 77 2.54 -1.64 -11.99
N SER A 78 1.50 -2.36 -12.35
CA SER A 78 1.18 -3.66 -11.75
C SER A 78 1.24 -4.73 -12.82
N PHE A 79 1.63 -5.92 -12.41
CA PHE A 79 1.39 -7.11 -13.21
C PHE A 79 -0.12 -7.35 -13.30
N SER A 80 -0.56 -7.92 -14.42
CA SER A 80 -1.98 -7.95 -14.84
C SER A 80 -2.92 -8.64 -13.85
N ARG A 81 -2.40 -9.53 -13.00
CA ARG A 81 -3.15 -10.18 -11.92
C ARG A 81 -2.23 -10.50 -10.73
N PRO A 82 -2.77 -10.58 -9.50
CA PRO A 82 -2.09 -11.26 -8.40
C PRO A 82 -1.69 -12.68 -8.83
N TRP A 83 -0.48 -13.11 -8.47
CA TRP A 83 -0.02 -14.46 -8.72
C TRP A 83 -0.41 -15.37 -7.56
N SER A 84 -1.00 -16.51 -7.89
CA SER A 84 -1.30 -17.59 -6.97
C SER A 84 -0.37 -18.77 -7.24
N PRO A 85 0.18 -19.44 -6.21
CA PRO A 85 0.87 -20.72 -6.36
C PRO A 85 0.03 -21.78 -7.08
N PHE A 86 -1.29 -21.61 -7.16
CA PHE A 86 -2.17 -22.54 -7.83
C PHE A 86 -2.40 -22.23 -9.31
N ASP A 87 -1.93 -21.07 -9.79
CA ASP A 87 -2.07 -20.66 -11.19
C ASP A 87 -1.33 -21.60 -12.15
N ASP A 88 -0.20 -22.13 -11.70
CA ASP A 88 0.72 -22.93 -12.51
C ASP A 88 0.58 -24.44 -12.24
N ILE A 89 -0.44 -24.85 -11.48
CA ILE A 89 -0.76 -26.27 -11.27
C ILE A 89 -1.99 -26.64 -12.12
N ASP A 90 -1.75 -27.31 -13.24
CA ASP A 90 -2.83 -27.79 -14.13
C ASP A 90 -3.89 -28.61 -13.37
N ASN A 91 -5.17 -28.26 -13.55
CA ASN A 91 -6.33 -29.09 -13.22
C ASN A 91 -6.45 -29.59 -11.77
N VAL A 92 -6.10 -28.77 -10.78
CA VAL A 92 -6.39 -29.12 -9.37
C VAL A 92 -7.79 -28.61 -8.98
N ALA A 93 -8.82 -29.42 -9.26
CA ALA A 93 -10.20 -29.15 -8.83
C ALA A 93 -10.36 -29.08 -7.30
N ASN A 94 -9.44 -29.70 -6.55
CA ASN A 94 -9.38 -29.68 -5.09
C ASN A 94 -7.99 -29.27 -4.61
N LYS A 95 -7.82 -27.99 -4.23
CA LYS A 95 -6.55 -27.45 -3.75
C LYS A 95 -6.29 -27.93 -2.31
N ASN A 96 -5.71 -29.13 -2.14
CA ASN A 96 -5.30 -29.65 -0.84
C ASN A 96 -3.92 -30.33 -0.89
N LEU A 97 -3.32 -30.54 0.28
CA LEU A 97 -1.96 -31.04 0.41
C LEU A 97 -1.82 -32.47 -0.16
N ALA A 98 -2.82 -33.33 0.04
CA ALA A 98 -2.81 -34.69 -0.47
C ALA A 98 -2.76 -34.75 -2.01
N VAL A 99 -3.47 -33.86 -2.70
CA VAL A 99 -3.47 -33.78 -4.16
C VAL A 99 -2.15 -33.20 -4.68
N ILE A 100 -1.68 -32.10 -4.09
CA ILE A 100 -0.44 -31.40 -4.50
C ILE A 100 0.77 -32.34 -4.43
N PHE A 101 0.88 -33.12 -3.36
CA PHE A 101 1.97 -34.07 -3.18
C PHE A 101 1.70 -35.45 -3.80
N LYS A 102 0.55 -35.64 -4.46
CA LYS A 102 0.13 -36.94 -5.02
C LYS A 102 0.21 -38.06 -3.97
N TYR A 103 -0.26 -37.76 -2.75
CA TYR A 103 -0.11 -38.60 -1.56
C TYR A 103 -0.52 -40.06 -1.78
N ASN A 104 -1.63 -40.31 -2.49
CA ASN A 104 -2.08 -41.67 -2.81
C ASN A 104 -1.02 -42.45 -3.62
N ARG A 105 -0.34 -41.78 -4.55
CA ARG A 105 0.73 -42.38 -5.35
C ARG A 105 1.98 -42.63 -4.51
N ILE A 106 2.33 -41.70 -3.61
CA ILE A 106 3.44 -41.90 -2.65
C ILE A 106 3.15 -43.10 -1.76
N LYS A 107 1.96 -43.18 -1.17
CA LYS A 107 1.60 -44.28 -0.26
C LYS A 107 1.59 -45.66 -0.96
N GLN A 108 1.20 -45.70 -2.22
CA GLN A 108 1.21 -46.91 -3.05
C GLN A 108 2.62 -47.33 -3.46
N ASN A 109 3.44 -46.38 -3.95
CA ASN A 109 4.73 -46.69 -4.55
C ASN A 109 5.89 -46.71 -3.54
N GLU A 110 5.79 -45.89 -2.49
CA GLU A 110 6.81 -45.72 -1.45
C GLU A 110 6.16 -45.64 -0.05
N PRO A 111 5.71 -46.78 0.52
CA PRO A 111 4.95 -46.80 1.77
C PRO A 111 5.66 -46.13 2.95
N ALA A 112 6.99 -46.22 3.03
CA ALA A 112 7.78 -45.58 4.06
C ALA A 112 7.68 -44.04 4.00
N LEU A 113 7.73 -43.47 2.78
CA LEU A 113 7.56 -42.03 2.57
C LEU A 113 6.11 -41.60 2.85
N GLY A 114 5.13 -42.44 2.49
CA GLY A 114 3.73 -42.25 2.85
C GLY A 114 3.50 -42.21 4.36
N ASN A 115 4.14 -43.10 5.12
CA ASN A 115 4.07 -43.12 6.58
C ASN A 115 4.75 -41.89 7.21
N LEU A 116 5.88 -41.43 6.66
CA LEU A 116 6.50 -40.18 7.11
C LEU A 116 5.57 -38.98 6.88
N PHE A 117 4.90 -38.94 5.72
CA PHE A 117 3.90 -37.91 5.43
C PHE A 117 2.73 -37.95 6.42
N ASP A 118 2.31 -39.15 6.84
CA ASP A 118 1.27 -39.35 7.85
C ASP A 118 1.66 -38.86 9.25
N VAL A 119 2.95 -38.88 9.58
CA VAL A 119 3.50 -38.33 10.83
C VAL A 119 3.56 -36.80 10.79
N LEU A 120 3.91 -36.22 9.64
CA LEU A 120 4.14 -34.78 9.49
C LEU A 120 2.84 -33.97 9.40
N TYR A 121 1.78 -34.54 8.84
CA TYR A 121 0.51 -33.85 8.60
C TYR A 121 -0.64 -34.72 9.05
N THR A 122 -1.60 -34.16 9.79
CA THR A 122 -2.82 -34.88 10.18
C THR A 122 -3.75 -35.10 8.98
N SER A 123 -4.70 -36.05 9.06
CA SER A 123 -5.68 -36.25 7.95
C SER A 123 -6.47 -34.98 7.65
N LYS A 124 -6.90 -34.26 8.70
CA LYS A 124 -7.60 -32.99 8.55
C LYS A 124 -6.75 -31.95 7.80
N GLU A 125 -5.47 -31.83 8.11
CA GLU A 125 -4.56 -30.91 7.40
C GLU A 125 -4.30 -31.32 5.95
N ARG A 126 -4.24 -32.63 5.67
CA ARG A 126 -4.02 -33.14 4.31
C ARG A 126 -5.21 -32.88 3.38
N GLU A 127 -6.42 -32.95 3.93
CA GLU A 127 -7.68 -32.85 3.19
C GLU A 127 -8.25 -31.42 3.15
N ALA A 128 -7.83 -30.54 4.06
CA ALA A 128 -8.29 -29.16 4.12
C ALA A 128 -8.06 -28.39 2.81
N SER A 129 -9.07 -27.64 2.38
CA SER A 129 -8.95 -26.73 1.24
C SER A 129 -7.99 -25.57 1.57
N LEU A 130 -7.07 -25.34 0.64
CA LEU A 130 -6.06 -24.29 0.65
C LEU A 130 -6.50 -23.04 -0.16
N ASP A 131 -7.74 -23.00 -0.64
CA ASP A 131 -8.29 -21.86 -1.41
C ASP A 131 -8.38 -20.57 -0.59
N VAL A 132 -8.45 -20.70 0.73
CA VAL A 132 -8.49 -19.58 1.69
C VAL A 132 -7.12 -19.35 2.36
N GLY A 133 -6.06 -19.82 1.70
CA GLY A 133 -4.67 -19.76 2.15
C GLY A 133 -4.29 -20.82 3.20
N PHE A 134 -3.07 -20.70 3.73
CA PHE A 134 -2.48 -21.73 4.60
C PHE A 134 -2.91 -21.66 6.08
N ARG A 135 -3.91 -20.84 6.42
CA ARG A 135 -4.59 -20.81 7.74
C ARG A 135 -3.64 -20.80 8.95
N GLY A 136 -2.55 -20.03 8.87
CA GLY A 136 -1.57 -19.90 9.96
C GLY A 136 -0.72 -21.16 10.21
N ARG A 137 -0.54 -22.00 9.18
CA ARG A 137 0.34 -23.18 9.19
C ARG A 137 1.53 -22.97 8.24
N PRO A 138 2.61 -22.32 8.70
CA PRO A 138 3.78 -22.05 7.86
C PRO A 138 4.42 -23.32 7.28
N ASN A 139 4.36 -24.45 7.99
CA ASN A 139 4.89 -25.74 7.54
C ASN A 139 4.17 -26.25 6.28
N ILE A 140 2.82 -26.23 6.27
CA ILE A 140 2.00 -26.60 5.10
C ILE A 140 2.31 -25.64 3.96
N GLY A 141 2.31 -24.33 4.24
CA GLY A 141 2.60 -23.32 3.23
C GLY A 141 3.98 -23.47 2.62
N ALA A 142 5.01 -23.72 3.42
CA ALA A 142 6.38 -23.88 2.94
C ALA A 142 6.52 -25.14 2.06
N ALA A 143 5.85 -26.24 2.44
CA ALA A 143 5.82 -27.45 1.63
C ALA A 143 5.13 -27.20 0.27
N VAL A 144 3.94 -26.60 0.29
CA VAL A 144 3.20 -26.27 -0.95
C VAL A 144 3.98 -25.29 -1.82
N MET A 145 4.47 -24.18 -1.25
CA MET A 145 5.28 -23.20 -1.98
C MET A 145 6.53 -23.83 -2.58
N SER A 146 7.22 -24.70 -1.84
CA SER A 146 8.39 -25.41 -2.37
C SER A 146 8.00 -26.36 -3.52
N GLN A 147 6.90 -27.09 -3.39
CA GLN A 147 6.44 -28.04 -4.41
C GLN A 147 5.96 -27.33 -5.68
N VAL A 148 5.15 -26.29 -5.51
CA VAL A 148 4.66 -25.46 -6.61
C VAL A 148 5.80 -24.75 -7.29
N ILE A 149 6.63 -24.03 -6.53
CA ILE A 149 7.64 -23.19 -7.17
C ILE A 149 8.81 -24.04 -7.70
N SER A 150 9.01 -25.27 -7.22
CA SER A 150 9.90 -26.22 -7.91
C SER A 150 9.44 -26.59 -9.32
N GLN A 151 8.15 -26.43 -9.62
CA GLN A 151 7.55 -26.65 -10.94
C GLN A 151 7.48 -25.35 -11.76
N VAL A 152 7.39 -24.20 -11.10
CA VAL A 152 7.47 -22.86 -11.70
C VAL A 152 8.94 -22.50 -11.89
N LYS A 153 9.49 -22.84 -13.06
CA LYS A 153 10.85 -22.44 -13.40
C LYS A 153 10.86 -20.93 -13.58
N MET A 154 11.67 -20.21 -12.79
CA MET A 154 11.95 -18.79 -13.04
C MET A 154 12.87 -18.61 -14.27
N ASP A 155 12.69 -19.44 -15.30
CA ASP A 155 13.52 -19.42 -16.49
C ASP A 155 13.13 -18.21 -17.34
N THR A 156 14.11 -17.36 -17.64
CA THR A 156 13.93 -16.20 -18.51
C THR A 156 13.49 -16.56 -19.93
N ASN A 157 13.46 -17.83 -20.32
CA ASN A 157 12.91 -18.28 -21.59
C ASN A 157 11.40 -18.56 -21.52
N ASP A 158 10.87 -18.82 -20.33
CA ASP A 158 9.46 -19.09 -20.12
C ASP A 158 8.65 -17.79 -20.20
N ASN A 159 7.43 -17.90 -20.72
CA ASN A 159 6.50 -16.78 -20.89
C ASN A 159 5.50 -16.68 -19.73
N ASP A 160 5.77 -17.37 -18.61
CA ASP A 160 4.96 -17.32 -17.40
C ASP A 160 5.25 -16.07 -16.56
N PHE A 161 4.59 -15.95 -15.40
CA PHE A 161 4.72 -14.78 -14.54
C PHE A 161 6.17 -14.53 -14.08
N TRP A 162 6.87 -15.56 -13.62
CA TRP A 162 8.20 -15.43 -13.04
C TRP A 162 9.30 -15.31 -14.09
N GLY A 163 9.19 -16.05 -15.20
CA GLY A 163 10.08 -15.91 -16.35
C GLY A 163 10.04 -14.49 -16.93
N ASN A 164 8.85 -13.89 -17.05
CA ASN A 164 8.71 -12.49 -17.46
C ASN A 164 9.31 -11.51 -16.45
N LEU A 165 9.10 -11.71 -15.15
CA LEU A 165 9.69 -10.87 -14.10
C LEU A 165 11.22 -10.91 -14.17
N MET A 166 11.82 -12.11 -14.18
CA MET A 166 13.26 -12.29 -14.21
C MET A 166 13.88 -11.76 -15.50
N ARG A 167 13.20 -11.93 -16.63
CA ARG A 167 13.63 -11.36 -17.93
C ARG A 167 13.69 -9.83 -17.87
N GLN A 168 12.69 -9.18 -17.27
CA GLN A 168 12.72 -7.72 -17.08
C GLN A 168 13.86 -7.28 -16.16
N ILE A 169 14.06 -7.98 -15.03
CA ILE A 169 15.16 -7.68 -14.09
C ILE A 169 16.52 -7.83 -14.79
N GLN A 170 16.70 -8.90 -15.57
CA GLN A 170 17.92 -9.15 -16.32
C GLN A 170 18.17 -8.05 -17.37
N GLN A 171 17.14 -7.63 -18.10
CA GLN A 171 17.24 -6.53 -19.08
C GLN A 171 17.62 -5.21 -18.41
N ASP A 172 17.01 -4.89 -17.27
CA ASP A 172 17.33 -3.66 -16.53
C ASP A 172 18.77 -3.68 -15.99
N ALA A 173 19.22 -4.80 -15.42
CA ALA A 173 20.59 -4.97 -14.97
C ALA A 173 21.62 -4.94 -16.12
N GLY A 174 21.27 -5.50 -17.28
CA GLY A 174 22.09 -5.47 -18.49
C GLY A 174 22.18 -4.07 -19.12
N GLY A 175 21.12 -3.28 -19.01
CA GLY A 175 21.05 -1.89 -19.49
C GLY A 175 21.76 -0.86 -18.60
N GLY A 176 22.56 -1.29 -17.63
CA GLY A 176 23.32 -0.40 -16.73
C GLY A 176 22.49 0.21 -15.60
N LYS A 177 21.23 -0.21 -15.42
CA LYS A 177 20.48 0.12 -14.19
C LYS A 177 20.90 -0.85 -13.09
N ARG A 178 20.67 -0.43 -11.84
CA ARG A 178 20.74 -1.28 -10.65
C ARG A 178 19.30 -1.55 -10.16
N PRO A 179 18.69 -2.70 -10.51
CA PRO A 179 17.35 -3.04 -10.03
C PRO A 179 17.32 -3.20 -8.51
N LYS A 180 16.20 -2.82 -7.89
CA LYS A 180 15.93 -3.03 -6.48
C LYS A 180 14.68 -3.86 -6.30
N ILE A 181 14.77 -4.95 -5.54
CA ILE A 181 13.67 -5.87 -5.30
C ILE A 181 13.38 -5.88 -3.80
N PHE A 182 12.17 -5.46 -3.41
CA PHE A 182 11.71 -5.39 -2.04
C PHE A 182 10.55 -6.35 -1.80
N LEU A 183 10.73 -7.35 -0.94
CA LEU A 183 9.69 -8.31 -0.59
C LEU A 183 9.08 -7.94 0.76
N CYS A 184 7.76 -7.96 0.90
CA CYS A 184 7.10 -7.71 2.18
C CYS A 184 6.00 -8.71 2.49
N GLY A 185 5.92 -9.14 3.75
CA GLY A 185 4.98 -10.16 4.19
C GLY A 185 5.13 -10.42 5.69
N SER A 186 4.12 -11.05 6.28
CA SER A 186 4.17 -11.41 7.70
C SER A 186 4.97 -12.69 7.94
N ILE A 187 5.69 -12.76 9.06
CA ILE A 187 6.40 -14.00 9.49
C ILE A 187 5.48 -14.95 10.28
N PHE A 188 4.28 -14.49 10.66
CA PHE A 188 3.33 -15.23 11.48
C PHE A 188 2.06 -15.67 10.72
N GLY A 189 1.79 -15.07 9.55
CA GLY A 189 0.66 -15.45 8.70
C GLY A 189 0.91 -16.76 7.94
N GLY A 190 -0.13 -17.34 7.33
CA GLY A 190 0.03 -18.55 6.52
C GLY A 190 0.86 -18.30 5.25
N THR A 191 0.35 -17.47 4.35
CA THR A 191 0.95 -17.18 3.03
C THR A 191 2.22 -16.33 3.12
N GLY A 192 2.23 -15.30 3.97
CA GLY A 192 3.42 -14.47 4.19
C GLY A 192 4.61 -15.27 4.71
N ALA A 193 4.41 -16.06 5.76
CA ALA A 193 5.51 -16.73 6.47
C ALA A 193 6.15 -17.85 5.64
N SER A 194 5.35 -18.47 4.78
CA SER A 194 5.84 -19.50 3.86
C SER A 194 6.38 -18.91 2.55
N GLY A 195 5.67 -17.94 1.97
CA GLY A 195 5.96 -17.39 0.66
C GLY A 195 7.20 -16.49 0.64
N LEU A 196 7.31 -15.52 1.54
CA LEU A 196 8.41 -14.54 1.53
C LEU A 196 9.81 -15.16 1.55
N PRO A 197 10.15 -16.02 2.52
CA PRO A 197 11.50 -16.59 2.58
C PRO A 197 11.76 -17.56 1.42
N THR A 198 10.73 -18.26 0.94
CA THR A 198 10.86 -19.20 -0.19
C THR A 198 11.09 -18.45 -1.49
N ILE A 199 10.24 -17.48 -1.82
CA ILE A 199 10.34 -16.64 -3.02
C ILE A 199 11.63 -15.84 -3.00
N GLY A 200 12.01 -15.27 -1.85
CA GLY A 200 13.26 -14.52 -1.71
C GLY A 200 14.50 -15.37 -2.01
N ARG A 201 14.55 -16.61 -1.51
CA ARG A 201 15.64 -17.54 -1.84
C ARG A 201 15.68 -17.89 -3.32
N LEU A 202 14.53 -18.10 -3.94
CA LEU A 202 14.46 -18.47 -5.35
C LEU A 202 14.90 -17.32 -6.26
N ILE A 203 14.44 -16.10 -5.97
CA ILE A 203 14.93 -14.90 -6.66
C ILE A 203 16.45 -14.80 -6.48
N HIS A 204 16.96 -14.99 -5.26
CA HIS A 204 18.40 -14.98 -5.01
C HIS A 204 19.17 -16.01 -5.86
N SER A 205 18.78 -17.29 -5.81
CA SER A 205 19.40 -18.37 -6.59
C SER A 205 19.35 -18.11 -8.08
N GLU A 206 18.24 -17.56 -8.58
CA GLU A 206 18.08 -17.26 -9.99
C GLU A 206 18.95 -16.07 -10.43
N LEU A 207 19.07 -15.03 -9.60
CA LEU A 207 20.01 -13.94 -9.84
C LEU A 207 21.47 -14.42 -9.88
N GLU A 208 21.85 -15.39 -9.04
CA GLU A 208 23.17 -16.05 -9.09
C GLU A 208 23.34 -16.85 -10.38
N ARG A 209 22.35 -17.66 -10.75
CA ARG A 209 22.36 -18.46 -11.99
C ARG A 209 22.52 -17.59 -13.24
N LEU A 210 21.87 -16.43 -13.26
CA LEU A 210 21.95 -15.44 -14.34
C LEU A 210 23.23 -14.59 -14.28
N GLY A 211 24.04 -14.69 -13.23
CA GLY A 211 25.28 -13.92 -13.06
C GLY A 211 25.07 -12.43 -12.81
N ILE A 212 23.92 -12.04 -12.24
CA ILE A 212 23.53 -10.63 -12.03
C ILE A 212 23.25 -10.26 -10.56
N ARG A 213 23.44 -11.18 -9.61
CA ARG A 213 23.15 -10.94 -8.17
C ARG A 213 23.83 -9.69 -7.60
N GLU A 214 25.08 -9.43 -7.96
CA GLU A 214 25.85 -8.25 -7.52
C GLU A 214 25.37 -6.92 -8.14
N LYS A 215 24.52 -6.99 -9.17
CA LYS A 215 23.94 -5.83 -9.88
C LYS A 215 22.52 -5.52 -9.41
N VAL A 216 21.97 -6.31 -8.48
CA VAL A 216 20.59 -6.20 -8.00
C VAL A 216 20.60 -6.11 -6.48
N ASP A 217 19.93 -5.11 -5.94
CA ASP A 217 19.74 -4.99 -4.50
C ASP A 217 18.48 -5.77 -4.09
N LEU A 218 18.59 -6.63 -3.10
CA LEU A 218 17.51 -7.52 -2.64
C LEU A 218 17.22 -7.28 -1.15
N GLY A 219 16.07 -6.71 -0.83
CA GLY A 219 15.64 -6.41 0.53
C GLY A 219 14.34 -7.11 0.89
N CYS A 220 14.11 -7.35 2.18
CA CYS A 220 12.83 -7.85 2.65
C CYS A 220 12.37 -7.25 3.97
N LEU A 221 11.05 -7.23 4.14
CA LEU A 221 10.37 -6.88 5.37
C LEU A 221 9.60 -8.09 5.89
N PHE A 222 10.03 -8.58 7.04
CA PHE A 222 9.24 -9.49 7.86
C PHE A 222 8.42 -8.68 8.86
N VAL A 223 7.11 -8.65 8.63
CA VAL A 223 6.18 -8.07 9.60
C VAL A 223 5.96 -9.11 10.71
N LEU A 224 6.42 -8.80 11.90
CA LEU A 224 6.18 -9.53 13.15
C LEU A 224 4.72 -9.33 13.59
N PRO A 225 4.20 -10.16 14.50
CA PRO A 225 2.82 -10.04 15.00
C PRO A 225 2.48 -8.62 15.45
N TYR A 226 1.31 -8.14 15.04
CA TYR A 226 0.77 -6.83 15.41
C TYR A 226 -0.75 -6.81 15.56
N PHE A 227 -1.43 -7.91 15.25
CA PHE A 227 -2.86 -8.07 15.45
C PHE A 227 -3.18 -9.44 16.04
N SER A 228 -4.35 -9.54 16.68
CA SER A 228 -4.90 -10.76 17.25
C SER A 228 -6.34 -10.95 16.80
N PHE A 229 -6.87 -12.15 16.99
CA PHE A 229 -8.26 -12.46 16.75
C PHE A 229 -8.67 -13.67 17.58
N THR A 230 -9.92 -13.69 18.00
CA THR A 230 -10.54 -14.83 18.66
C THR A 230 -11.46 -15.50 17.65
N PRO A 231 -11.19 -16.74 17.25
CA PRO A 231 -12.06 -17.48 16.33
C PRO A 231 -13.40 -17.76 17.01
N GLU A 232 -14.50 -17.76 16.25
CA GLU A 232 -15.78 -18.23 16.76
C GLU A 232 -15.73 -19.74 17.06
N GLU A 233 -16.34 -20.19 18.16
CA GLU A 233 -16.22 -21.55 18.72
C GLU A 233 -16.84 -22.69 17.87
N ASN A 234 -17.03 -22.51 16.57
CA ASN A 234 -17.50 -23.58 15.68
C ASN A 234 -16.32 -24.51 15.34
N GLY A 235 -16.09 -25.48 16.22
CA GLY A 235 -14.91 -26.35 16.33
C GLY A 235 -14.62 -27.35 15.19
N GLU A 236 -15.07 -27.11 13.95
CA GLU A 236 -14.86 -28.04 12.84
C GLU A 236 -13.81 -27.60 11.80
N GLU A 237 -13.49 -26.30 11.69
CA GLU A 237 -12.52 -25.81 10.72
C GLU A 237 -11.11 -25.60 11.29
N VAL A 238 -10.07 -25.99 10.52
CA VAL A 238 -8.68 -25.63 10.84
C VAL A 238 -8.51 -24.14 10.61
N TYR A 239 -8.20 -23.37 11.66
CA TYR A 239 -7.93 -21.93 11.60
C TYR A 239 -6.58 -21.57 12.24
N ALA A 240 -6.08 -20.38 11.90
CA ALA A 240 -4.88 -19.80 12.50
C ALA A 240 -5.13 -19.47 13.98
N ARG A 241 -4.17 -19.71 14.88
CA ARG A 241 -4.31 -19.38 16.31
C ARG A 241 -3.45 -18.17 16.65
N SER A 242 -4.07 -17.05 16.98
CA SER A 242 -3.34 -15.82 17.24
C SER A 242 -2.43 -15.92 18.48
N GLU A 243 -2.78 -16.80 19.42
CA GLU A 243 -2.01 -17.11 20.63
C GLU A 243 -0.67 -17.78 20.31
N GLN A 244 -0.57 -18.44 19.15
CA GLN A 244 0.65 -19.13 18.70
C GLN A 244 1.56 -18.24 17.85
N PHE A 245 1.13 -17.02 17.50
CA PHE A 245 1.88 -16.15 16.60
C PHE A 245 3.28 -15.81 17.12
N LEU A 246 3.42 -15.50 18.41
CA LEU A 246 4.73 -15.16 18.99
C LEU A 246 5.67 -16.36 18.98
N LEU A 247 5.21 -17.55 19.40
CA LEU A 247 6.00 -18.79 19.40
C LEU A 247 6.43 -19.20 17.98
N ASN A 248 5.51 -19.14 17.02
CA ASN A 248 5.81 -19.47 15.63
C ASN A 248 6.80 -18.46 15.02
N THR A 249 6.66 -17.18 15.36
CA THR A 249 7.58 -16.13 14.93
C THR A 249 8.98 -16.36 15.50
N GLU A 250 9.10 -16.69 16.78
CA GLU A 250 10.38 -17.00 17.41
C GLU A 250 11.09 -18.17 16.72
N ALA A 251 10.36 -19.27 16.49
CA ALA A 251 10.90 -20.44 15.80
C ALA A 251 11.37 -20.11 14.37
N ALA A 252 10.57 -19.33 13.64
CA ALA A 252 10.91 -18.89 12.28
C ALA A 252 12.15 -17.98 12.27
N LEU A 253 12.25 -17.00 13.16
CA LEU A 253 13.41 -16.12 13.26
C LEU A 253 14.69 -16.88 13.61
N ARG A 254 14.63 -17.85 14.54
CA ARG A 254 15.79 -18.72 14.85
C ARG A 254 16.24 -19.52 13.63
N TYR A 255 15.29 -20.03 12.85
CA TYR A 255 15.59 -20.76 11.63
C TYR A 255 16.23 -19.87 10.56
N TYR A 256 15.73 -18.65 10.34
CA TYR A 256 16.33 -17.74 9.35
C TYR A 256 17.67 -17.16 9.81
N GLY A 257 17.82 -16.87 11.10
CA GLY A 257 19.07 -16.36 11.66
C GLY A 257 20.24 -17.35 11.61
N SER A 258 19.97 -18.64 11.44
CA SER A 258 21.00 -19.70 11.33
C SER A 258 21.40 -20.03 9.88
N ARG A 259 20.87 -19.31 8.88
CA ARG A 259 21.11 -19.57 7.45
C ARG A 259 21.90 -18.45 6.78
N PRO A 260 22.55 -18.72 5.62
CA PRO A 260 23.12 -17.67 4.79
C PRO A 260 22.05 -16.64 4.45
N GLN A 261 22.34 -15.35 4.69
CA GLN A 261 21.37 -14.30 4.42
C GLN A 261 21.22 -14.10 2.91
N GLU A 262 20.06 -14.43 2.35
CA GLU A 262 19.79 -14.23 0.92
C GLU A 262 19.63 -12.73 0.57
N PHE A 263 19.22 -11.93 1.55
CA PHE A 263 18.92 -10.50 1.44
C PHE A 263 20.09 -9.61 1.84
N ASP A 264 20.16 -8.43 1.23
CA ASP A 264 21.10 -7.35 1.57
C ASP A 264 20.60 -6.53 2.77
N VAL A 265 19.27 -6.38 2.89
CA VAL A 265 18.64 -5.67 4.01
C VAL A 265 17.41 -6.42 4.48
N VAL A 266 17.30 -6.64 5.80
CA VAL A 266 16.13 -7.26 6.43
C VAL A 266 15.51 -6.29 7.44
N TYR A 267 14.25 -5.93 7.22
CA TYR A 267 13.47 -5.14 8.17
C TYR A 267 12.61 -6.06 9.02
N LEU A 268 12.60 -5.86 10.34
CA LEU A 268 11.70 -6.54 11.26
C LEU A 268 10.82 -5.48 11.94
N LEU A 269 9.53 -5.51 11.64
CA LEU A 269 8.56 -4.53 12.15
C LEU A 269 7.41 -5.25 12.83
N GLY A 270 7.06 -4.86 14.05
CA GLY A 270 6.00 -5.49 14.83
C GLY A 270 5.40 -4.55 15.83
N ASN A 271 4.34 -5.00 16.49
CA ASN A 271 3.83 -4.28 17.64
C ASN A 271 3.75 -5.18 18.86
N GLN A 272 4.20 -4.68 20.00
CA GLN A 272 4.15 -5.43 21.26
C GLN A 272 2.70 -5.68 21.68
N GLN A 273 1.83 -4.71 21.47
CA GLN A 273 0.40 -4.84 21.71
C GLN A 273 -0.31 -5.30 20.43
N LEU A 274 -0.87 -6.51 20.46
CA LEU A 274 -1.63 -7.04 19.33
C LEU A 274 -3.02 -6.41 19.31
N SER A 275 -3.33 -5.64 18.27
CA SER A 275 -4.66 -5.06 18.10
C SER A 275 -5.67 -6.14 17.70
N PRO A 276 -6.77 -6.34 18.44
CA PRO A 276 -7.82 -7.26 18.01
C PRO A 276 -8.45 -6.77 16.71
N VAL A 277 -8.60 -7.67 15.72
CA VAL A 277 -9.36 -7.37 14.51
C VAL A 277 -10.85 -7.25 14.84
N LYS A 278 -11.54 -6.30 14.20
CA LYS A 278 -12.97 -6.04 14.45
C LYS A 278 -13.85 -7.20 13.98
N ASN A 279 -13.59 -7.71 12.77
CA ASN A 279 -14.34 -8.78 12.15
C ASN A 279 -13.37 -9.90 11.75
N PHE A 280 -13.37 -11.01 12.48
CA PHE A 280 -12.55 -12.16 12.10
C PHE A 280 -13.13 -12.83 10.85
N SER A 281 -12.27 -13.12 9.88
CA SER A 281 -12.59 -13.96 8.75
C SER A 281 -11.41 -14.88 8.43
N ILE A 282 -11.75 -16.13 8.09
CA ILE A 282 -10.80 -17.18 7.73
C ILE A 282 -10.10 -16.88 6.39
N GLY A 283 -10.75 -16.13 5.50
CA GLY A 283 -10.21 -15.76 4.18
C GLY A 283 -11.26 -15.11 3.27
N ARG A 284 -10.96 -15.10 1.97
CA ARG A 284 -11.77 -14.55 0.88
C ARG A 284 -11.99 -13.04 0.99
N ASN A 285 -13.01 -12.56 0.31
CA ASN A 285 -13.38 -11.15 0.23
C ASN A 285 -13.75 -10.54 1.59
N THR A 286 -14.19 -11.34 2.56
CA THR A 286 -14.52 -10.89 3.91
C THR A 286 -13.29 -10.71 4.80
N GLN A 287 -12.14 -11.30 4.44
CA GLN A 287 -10.88 -11.00 5.09
C GLN A 287 -10.33 -9.66 4.59
N CYS A 288 -10.87 -8.57 5.13
CA CYS A 288 -10.50 -7.20 4.81
C CYS A 288 -10.23 -6.44 6.12
N ASN A 289 -9.07 -6.68 6.72
CA ASN A 289 -8.71 -6.08 7.99
C ASN A 289 -8.39 -4.60 7.80
N ASP A 290 -8.81 -3.75 8.74
CA ASP A 290 -8.50 -2.32 8.71
C ASP A 290 -6.97 -2.07 8.70
N PRO A 291 -6.49 -1.03 7.99
CA PRO A 291 -5.13 -0.52 8.13
C PRO A 291 -4.72 -0.30 9.58
N HIS A 292 -3.45 -0.52 9.85
CA HIS A 292 -2.78 -0.42 11.13
C HIS A 292 -1.49 0.39 10.95
N PHE A 293 -1.06 1.11 11.98
CA PHE A 293 0.11 2.00 11.87
C PHE A 293 1.42 1.27 11.51
N ILE A 294 1.52 -0.04 11.81
CA ILE A 294 2.68 -0.85 11.38
C ILE A 294 2.82 -0.90 9.85
N GLU A 295 1.73 -0.79 9.09
CA GLU A 295 1.82 -0.73 7.63
C GLU A 295 2.33 0.64 7.12
N LEU A 296 2.16 1.72 7.89
CA LEU A 296 2.88 2.97 7.62
C LEU A 296 4.38 2.73 7.72
N TYR A 297 4.86 2.09 8.80
CA TYR A 297 6.28 1.74 8.93
C TYR A 297 6.74 0.76 7.85
N ALA A 298 5.89 -0.16 7.40
CA ALA A 298 6.19 -1.06 6.28
C ALA A 298 6.46 -0.26 4.99
N ALA A 299 5.65 0.75 4.72
CA ALA A 299 5.87 1.66 3.59
C ALA A 299 7.14 2.50 3.77
N LEU A 300 7.46 2.94 5.00
CA LEU A 300 8.71 3.65 5.29
C LEU A 300 9.96 2.77 5.11
N ALA A 301 9.89 1.49 5.46
CA ALA A 301 10.96 0.53 5.20
C ALA A 301 11.18 0.34 3.69
N GLY A 302 10.09 0.14 2.92
CA GLY A 302 10.18 0.09 1.46
C GLY A 302 10.76 1.38 0.86
N ARG A 303 10.34 2.53 1.38
CA ARG A 303 10.88 3.83 0.96
C ARG A 303 12.39 3.95 1.24
N GLU A 304 12.84 3.60 2.44
CA GLU A 304 14.27 3.66 2.79
C GLU A 304 15.08 2.72 1.89
N PHE A 305 14.65 1.47 1.72
CA PHE A 305 15.32 0.52 0.83
C PHE A 305 15.44 1.04 -0.62
N LEU A 306 14.36 1.60 -1.16
CA LEU A 306 14.31 2.03 -2.56
C LEU A 306 15.09 3.34 -2.78
N LEU A 307 15.07 4.28 -1.83
CA LEU A 307 15.68 5.60 -2.01
C LEU A 307 17.11 5.71 -1.47
N THR A 308 17.51 4.87 -0.52
CA THR A 308 18.86 4.88 0.04
C THR A 308 19.81 4.06 -0.85
N PRO A 309 21.06 4.51 -1.07
CA PRO A 309 22.08 3.69 -1.73
C PRO A 309 22.27 2.34 -1.02
N PRO A 310 22.67 1.29 -1.76
CA PRO A 310 22.95 -0.01 -1.18
C PRO A 310 24.00 0.09 -0.07
N ALA A 311 23.76 -0.59 1.05
CA ALA A 311 24.72 -0.69 2.13
C ALA A 311 25.92 -1.55 1.69
N ALA A 312 27.12 -1.22 2.19
CA ALA A 312 28.32 -2.02 1.93
C ALA A 312 28.27 -3.39 2.65
N GLU A 313 27.52 -3.46 3.74
CA GLU A 313 27.32 -4.66 4.55
C GLU A 313 25.84 -5.00 4.67
N LYS A 314 25.55 -6.29 4.85
CA LYS A 314 24.18 -6.75 5.12
C LYS A 314 23.72 -6.21 6.47
N LYS A 315 22.50 -5.67 6.54
CA LYS A 315 21.97 -5.06 7.77
C LYS A 315 20.58 -5.57 8.14
N VAL A 316 20.33 -5.64 9.44
CA VAL A 316 19.00 -5.83 10.01
C VAL A 316 18.51 -4.50 10.57
N VAL A 317 17.31 -4.08 10.19
CA VAL A 317 16.71 -2.82 10.61
C VAL A 317 15.50 -3.13 11.49
N LEU A 318 15.48 -2.53 12.67
CA LEU A 318 14.39 -2.61 13.64
C LEU A 318 13.72 -1.24 13.76
N MET A 319 12.46 -1.22 14.17
CA MET A 319 11.80 0.01 14.64
C MET A 319 11.91 0.13 16.15
N ASN A 320 12.04 1.36 16.64
CA ASN A 320 11.88 1.70 18.04
C ASN A 320 10.94 2.90 18.16
N ARG A 321 10.30 3.04 19.32
CA ARG A 321 9.49 4.21 19.70
C ARG A 321 10.01 4.76 21.02
N GLU A 322 9.88 6.07 21.21
CA GLU A 322 10.29 6.72 22.45
C GLU A 322 9.45 6.23 23.63
N ASN A 323 8.14 6.06 23.43
CA ASN A 323 7.21 5.64 24.46
C ASN A 323 6.36 4.46 23.98
N GLN A 324 6.26 3.41 24.80
CA GLN A 324 5.38 2.28 24.52
C GLN A 324 3.91 2.74 24.50
N GLY A 325 3.12 2.23 23.56
CA GLY A 325 1.68 2.53 23.48
C GLY A 325 1.36 3.90 22.87
N THR A 326 2.35 4.73 22.54
CA THR A 326 2.15 6.04 21.91
C THR A 326 2.99 6.12 20.63
N LEU A 327 2.46 6.78 19.60
CA LEU A 327 3.20 7.09 18.37
C LEU A 327 3.07 8.57 18.08
N THR A 328 4.18 9.30 18.03
CA THR A 328 4.24 10.72 17.70
C THR A 328 5.03 10.95 16.42
N TRP A 329 5.13 12.21 15.97
CA TRP A 329 5.96 12.55 14.82
C TRP A 329 7.45 12.26 15.06
N GLU A 330 7.95 12.38 16.29
CA GLU A 330 9.37 12.13 16.62
C GLU A 330 9.77 10.66 16.41
N ASP A 331 8.79 9.75 16.43
CA ASP A 331 8.99 8.32 16.16
C ASP A 331 9.04 7.99 14.66
N ILE A 332 8.80 8.97 13.78
CA ILE A 332 8.75 8.79 12.33
C ILE A 332 10.14 9.08 11.71
N PRO A 333 10.81 8.10 11.08
CA PRO A 333 12.05 8.34 10.34
C PRO A 333 11.86 9.43 9.29
N ASP A 334 12.86 10.27 9.00
CA ASP A 334 12.72 11.41 8.08
C ASP A 334 11.54 12.36 8.41
N MET A 335 11.23 12.52 9.71
CA MET A 335 10.04 13.22 10.22
C MET A 335 9.73 14.52 9.47
N GLN A 336 10.71 15.42 9.30
CA GLN A 336 10.47 16.72 8.66
C GLN A 336 9.82 16.60 7.27
N LYS A 337 10.31 15.69 6.44
CA LYS A 337 9.80 15.50 5.08
C LYS A 337 8.44 14.80 5.08
N LEU A 338 8.30 13.72 5.86
CA LEU A 338 7.06 12.93 5.91
C LEU A 338 5.92 13.73 6.52
N LYS A 339 6.18 14.43 7.63
CA LYS A 339 5.23 15.34 8.25
C LYS A 339 4.79 16.42 7.26
N ALA A 340 5.73 17.09 6.58
CA ALA A 340 5.38 18.16 5.64
C ALA A 340 4.44 17.68 4.52
N GLU A 341 4.74 16.56 3.86
CA GLU A 341 3.91 16.08 2.74
C GLU A 341 2.62 15.40 3.22
N MET A 342 2.63 14.64 4.31
CA MET A 342 1.40 14.06 4.88
C MET A 342 0.46 15.15 5.36
N VAL A 343 0.93 16.14 6.12
CA VAL A 343 0.10 17.26 6.59
C VAL A 343 -0.53 18.00 5.42
N LYS A 344 0.26 18.32 4.39
CA LYS A 344 -0.23 19.00 3.20
C LYS A 344 -1.30 18.19 2.46
N ALA A 345 -1.07 16.89 2.27
CA ALA A 345 -2.02 16.01 1.61
C ALA A 345 -3.31 15.83 2.42
N THR A 346 -3.22 15.64 3.74
CA THR A 346 -4.37 15.55 4.64
C THR A 346 -5.19 16.83 4.61
N ARG A 347 -4.56 18.00 4.66
CA ARG A 347 -5.24 19.30 4.56
C ARG A 347 -5.95 19.47 3.22
N PHE A 348 -5.32 19.06 2.13
CA PHE A 348 -5.94 19.09 0.80
C PHE A 348 -7.15 18.17 0.73
N ALA A 349 -7.00 16.90 1.11
CA ALA A 349 -8.07 15.91 1.04
C ALA A 349 -9.25 16.31 1.94
N PHE A 350 -8.95 16.81 3.13
CA PHE A 350 -9.97 17.33 4.05
C PHE A 350 -10.72 18.52 3.43
N ALA A 351 -10.01 19.57 2.98
CA ALA A 351 -10.64 20.75 2.39
C ALA A 351 -11.41 20.42 1.10
N TRP A 352 -10.93 19.44 0.33
CA TRP A 352 -11.60 18.95 -0.87
C TRP A 352 -12.95 18.32 -0.53
N LEU A 353 -12.98 17.37 0.40
CA LEU A 353 -14.19 16.64 0.75
C LEU A 353 -15.19 17.44 1.59
N SER A 354 -14.70 18.24 2.55
CA SER A 354 -15.58 19.00 3.45
C SER A 354 -16.19 20.23 2.78
N ASN A 355 -15.51 20.81 1.78
CA ASN A 355 -15.94 22.09 1.21
C ASN A 355 -15.91 22.16 -0.32
N ILE A 356 -14.78 21.89 -0.99
CA ILE A 356 -14.65 22.16 -2.43
C ILE A 356 -15.54 21.26 -3.28
N ALA A 357 -15.48 19.94 -3.12
CA ALA A 357 -16.32 19.01 -3.88
C ALA A 357 -17.82 19.22 -3.60
N PRO A 358 -18.29 19.41 -2.35
CA PRO A 358 -19.66 19.83 -2.08
C PRO A 358 -20.07 21.16 -2.75
N GLU A 359 -19.18 22.17 -2.78
CA GLU A 359 -19.43 23.44 -3.47
C GLU A 359 -19.51 23.27 -5.00
N LEU A 360 -18.65 22.45 -5.60
CA LEU A 360 -18.71 22.12 -7.04
C LEU A 360 -20.00 21.37 -7.38
N LYS A 361 -20.41 20.40 -6.56
CA LYS A 361 -21.71 19.71 -6.70
C LYS A 361 -22.87 20.69 -6.64
N LYS A 362 -22.86 21.63 -5.68
CA LYS A 362 -23.86 22.71 -5.61
C LYS A 362 -23.83 23.61 -6.85
N ALA A 363 -22.65 23.91 -7.40
CA ALA A 363 -22.52 24.71 -8.62
C ALA A 363 -23.18 24.04 -9.83
N ARG A 364 -23.04 22.71 -9.94
CA ARG A 364 -23.71 21.89 -10.95
C ARG A 364 -25.22 21.90 -10.77
N ASP A 365 -25.69 21.60 -9.55
CA ASP A 365 -27.13 21.43 -9.28
C ASP A 365 -27.90 22.77 -9.37
N LEU A 366 -27.28 23.90 -9.01
CA LEU A 366 -27.89 25.24 -9.09
C LEU A 366 -27.73 25.90 -10.47
N GLY A 367 -26.78 25.42 -11.27
CA GLY A 367 -26.31 26.07 -12.48
C GLY A 367 -25.27 27.16 -12.22
N GLU A 368 -24.25 27.17 -13.06
CA GLU A 368 -23.05 28.01 -12.95
C GLU A 368 -23.34 29.51 -12.78
N LYS A 369 -24.28 30.06 -13.57
CA LYS A 369 -24.64 31.49 -13.54
C LYS A 369 -25.11 31.94 -12.15
N LYS A 370 -25.92 31.12 -11.48
CA LYS A 370 -26.42 31.42 -10.12
C LYS A 370 -25.35 31.19 -9.05
N PHE A 371 -24.45 30.25 -9.27
CA PHE A 371 -23.37 29.96 -8.32
C PHE A 371 -22.32 31.08 -8.28
N ARG A 372 -21.97 31.65 -9.44
CA ARG A 372 -20.94 32.70 -9.57
C ARG A 372 -21.23 33.98 -8.80
N ILE A 373 -22.50 34.32 -8.58
CA ILE A 373 -22.91 35.57 -7.91
C ILE A 373 -23.06 35.40 -6.39
N ARG A 374 -22.82 34.20 -5.85
CA ARG A 374 -22.88 33.95 -4.40
C ARG A 374 -21.66 34.51 -3.69
N VAL A 375 -21.86 34.96 -2.46
CA VAL A 375 -20.77 35.36 -1.57
C VAL A 375 -19.84 34.16 -1.34
N GLY A 376 -18.52 34.38 -1.41
CA GLY A 376 -17.52 33.35 -1.14
C GLY A 376 -17.13 32.46 -2.33
N THR A 377 -17.76 32.60 -3.51
CA THR A 377 -17.46 31.77 -4.69
C THR A 377 -16.50 32.43 -5.68
N SER A 378 -15.78 33.48 -5.26
CA SER A 378 -14.82 34.20 -6.11
C SER A 378 -13.70 33.31 -6.65
N TRP A 379 -13.33 32.27 -5.91
CA TRP A 379 -12.37 31.25 -6.34
C TRP A 379 -12.85 30.50 -7.60
N PHE A 380 -14.15 30.21 -7.71
CA PHE A 380 -14.71 29.43 -8.82
C PHE A 380 -14.49 30.13 -10.16
N VAL A 381 -14.69 31.45 -10.19
CA VAL A 381 -14.51 32.28 -11.40
C VAL A 381 -13.05 32.29 -11.87
N LYS A 382 -12.09 32.10 -10.97
CA LYS A 382 -10.65 32.06 -11.31
C LYS A 382 -10.29 30.81 -12.13
N PHE A 383 -10.94 29.67 -11.88
CA PHE A 383 -10.62 28.38 -12.52
C PHE A 383 -11.56 28.01 -13.66
N PHE A 384 -12.82 28.42 -13.57
CA PHE A 384 -13.82 28.24 -14.62
C PHE A 384 -14.23 29.63 -15.11
N PRO A 385 -13.48 30.31 -16.00
CA PRO A 385 -13.88 31.60 -16.52
C PRO A 385 -15.06 31.46 -17.49
N ALA A 386 -16.02 32.40 -17.47
CA ALA A 386 -17.13 32.39 -18.43
C ALA A 386 -16.61 32.56 -19.88
N PRO A 387 -17.19 31.87 -20.87
CA PRO A 387 -16.87 32.11 -22.28
C PRO A 387 -17.18 33.57 -22.63
N LYS A 388 -16.22 34.29 -23.25
CA LYS A 388 -16.51 35.63 -23.78
C LYS A 388 -17.42 35.51 -25.00
N GLY A 389 -18.45 36.36 -25.07
CA GLY A 389 -19.24 36.57 -26.28
C GLY A 389 -18.42 37.18 -27.43
N ILE A 390 -18.96 37.04 -28.64
CA ILE A 390 -18.35 37.23 -29.98
C ILE A 390 -17.64 38.58 -30.26
N SER A 391 -17.71 39.58 -29.37
CA SER A 391 -17.21 40.95 -29.66
C SER A 391 -15.90 41.36 -28.97
N GLY A 392 -15.05 40.42 -28.55
CA GLY A 392 -13.76 40.75 -27.93
C GLY A 392 -12.63 39.83 -28.38
N GLY A 393 -11.97 40.19 -29.49
CA GLY A 393 -10.84 39.47 -30.06
C GLY A 393 -9.73 39.19 -29.04
N GLY A 394 -9.56 37.91 -28.70
CA GLY A 394 -8.50 37.41 -27.85
C GLY A 394 -8.80 35.98 -27.43
N ASN A 395 -8.07 35.01 -28.00
CA ASN A 395 -8.12 33.59 -27.65
C ASN A 395 -7.88 33.40 -26.14
N ARG A 396 -8.94 33.24 -25.36
CA ARG A 396 -8.88 32.57 -24.06
C ARG A 396 -9.79 31.35 -24.16
N LEU A 397 -9.18 30.17 -24.16
CA LEU A 397 -9.89 28.88 -24.07
C LEU A 397 -10.78 28.93 -22.82
N GLY A 398 -12.10 28.98 -23.02
CA GLY A 398 -13.06 28.82 -21.93
C GLY A 398 -13.05 27.36 -21.50
N VAL A 399 -12.91 27.10 -20.20
CA VAL A 399 -13.10 25.75 -19.64
C VAL A 399 -14.55 25.65 -19.21
N ASP A 400 -15.33 24.80 -19.87
CA ASP A 400 -16.71 24.53 -19.48
C ASP A 400 -16.73 23.63 -18.25
N PHE A 401 -17.29 24.12 -17.14
CA PHE A 401 -17.41 23.37 -15.90
C PHE A 401 -18.24 22.08 -16.07
N ASN A 402 -19.24 22.09 -16.96
CA ASN A 402 -20.14 20.95 -17.16
C ASN A 402 -19.59 19.91 -18.14
N ASP A 403 -18.40 20.16 -18.72
CA ASP A 403 -17.75 19.21 -19.59
C ASP A 403 -17.45 17.90 -18.86
N ALA A 404 -17.60 16.79 -19.57
CA ALA A 404 -17.48 15.44 -19.01
C ALA A 404 -16.07 15.22 -18.42
N GLU A 405 -15.02 15.73 -19.07
CA GLU A 405 -13.65 15.63 -18.57
C GLU A 405 -13.46 16.35 -17.22
N GLN A 406 -14.14 17.48 -17.01
CA GLN A 406 -14.05 18.22 -15.74
C GLN A 406 -14.76 17.49 -14.59
N GLN A 407 -15.90 16.85 -14.89
CA GLN A 407 -16.66 16.07 -13.93
C GLN A 407 -15.94 14.75 -13.58
N GLU A 408 -15.39 14.07 -14.59
CA GLU A 408 -14.60 12.85 -14.39
C GLU A 408 -13.32 13.12 -13.59
N ALA A 409 -12.62 14.24 -13.86
CA ALA A 409 -11.48 14.65 -13.06
C ALA A 409 -11.87 14.94 -11.60
N MET A 410 -13.05 15.53 -11.36
CA MET A 410 -13.55 15.81 -10.02
C MET A 410 -13.85 14.52 -9.26
N GLU A 411 -14.49 13.55 -9.91
CA GLU A 411 -14.77 12.23 -9.33
C GLU A 411 -13.48 11.50 -8.96
N LYS A 412 -12.54 11.37 -9.90
CA LYS A 412 -11.24 10.73 -9.65
C LYS A 412 -10.48 11.34 -8.47
N ILE A 413 -10.42 12.67 -8.37
CA ILE A 413 -9.75 13.36 -7.25
C ILE A 413 -10.51 13.13 -5.93
N THR A 414 -11.84 13.11 -5.98
CA THR A 414 -12.68 12.81 -4.81
C THR A 414 -12.45 11.40 -4.32
N ASP A 415 -12.44 10.40 -5.21
CA ASP A 415 -12.14 9.00 -4.88
C ASP A 415 -10.79 8.85 -4.19
N TRP A 416 -9.76 9.56 -4.67
CA TRP A 416 -8.45 9.55 -4.01
C TRP A 416 -8.48 10.21 -2.63
N CYS A 417 -9.18 11.33 -2.47
CA CYS A 417 -9.29 11.98 -1.16
C CYS A 417 -9.99 11.05 -0.15
N GLU A 418 -11.07 10.38 -0.57
CA GLU A 418 -11.81 9.43 0.26
C GLU A 418 -10.95 8.22 0.65
N ASP A 419 -10.25 7.63 -0.32
CA ASP A 419 -9.38 6.47 -0.05
C ASP A 419 -8.19 6.84 0.86
N TYR A 420 -7.55 7.98 0.62
CA TYR A 420 -6.44 8.48 1.43
C TYR A 420 -6.87 8.78 2.87
N LEU A 421 -7.98 9.50 3.08
CA LEU A 421 -8.45 9.82 4.43
C LEU A 421 -8.99 8.60 5.17
N ARG A 422 -9.64 7.64 4.49
CA ARG A 422 -10.02 6.35 5.08
C ARG A 422 -8.80 5.59 5.56
N TRP A 423 -7.76 5.47 4.72
CA TRP A 423 -6.52 4.81 5.13
C TRP A 423 -5.88 5.53 6.33
N LEU A 424 -5.81 6.86 6.29
CA LEU A 424 -5.26 7.68 7.36
C LEU A 424 -6.06 7.53 8.65
N GLU A 425 -7.39 7.56 8.61
CA GLU A 425 -8.26 7.34 9.78
C GLU A 425 -7.96 5.98 10.42
N HIS A 426 -7.97 4.91 9.63
CA HIS A 426 -7.83 3.55 10.15
C HIS A 426 -6.46 3.30 10.81
N ILE A 427 -5.35 3.85 10.30
CA ILE A 427 -4.06 3.70 10.99
C ILE A 427 -4.06 4.35 12.39
N HIS A 428 -4.94 5.32 12.66
CA HIS A 428 -5.15 5.94 13.97
C HIS A 428 -6.20 5.21 14.84
N GLU A 429 -6.83 4.16 14.34
CA GLU A 429 -7.77 3.31 15.10
C GLU A 429 -7.12 2.05 15.69
N SER A 430 -5.79 1.98 15.70
CA SER A 430 -5.03 0.83 16.22
C SER A 430 -5.33 0.60 17.71
N SER A 431 -6.14 -0.41 18.03
CA SER A 431 -6.59 -0.72 19.39
C SER A 431 -5.42 -0.93 20.35
N GLY A 432 -5.44 -0.21 21.47
CA GLY A 432 -4.38 -0.26 22.49
C GLY A 432 -3.22 0.70 22.26
N GLU A 433 -3.24 1.44 21.16
CA GLU A 433 -2.19 2.38 20.77
C GLU A 433 -2.77 3.79 20.64
N ASN A 434 -2.03 4.77 21.12
CA ASN A 434 -2.36 6.18 21.01
C ASN A 434 -1.54 6.82 19.89
N ILE A 435 -2.11 6.86 18.69
CA ILE A 435 -1.45 7.41 17.50
C ILE A 435 -1.73 8.92 17.41
N GLN A 436 -0.69 9.73 17.61
CA GLN A 436 -0.76 11.19 17.73
C GLN A 436 -0.16 11.92 16.52
N LEU A 437 -0.42 11.43 15.30
CA LEU A 437 -0.01 12.12 14.07
C LEU A 437 -1.10 13.13 13.63
N PHE A 438 -2.34 12.66 13.55
CA PHE A 438 -3.53 13.43 13.20
C PHE A 438 -4.72 13.10 14.10
N HIS A 439 -5.56 14.10 14.38
CA HIS A 439 -6.79 13.90 15.13
C HIS A 439 -7.88 13.22 14.26
N LYS A 440 -8.03 11.91 14.42
CA LYS A 440 -8.97 11.08 13.63
C LYS A 440 -10.44 11.56 13.67
N GLU A 441 -10.89 12.13 14.78
CA GLU A 441 -12.27 12.60 14.94
C GLU A 441 -12.63 13.70 13.95
N TYR A 442 -11.67 14.56 13.59
CA TYR A 442 -11.89 15.57 12.56
C TYR A 442 -11.90 14.94 11.17
N ILE A 443 -10.97 14.02 10.88
CA ILE A 443 -10.92 13.28 9.60
C ILE A 443 -12.25 12.58 9.32
N LYS A 444 -12.83 11.93 10.32
CA LYS A 444 -14.09 11.18 10.22
C LYS A 444 -15.31 12.08 9.99
N ASN A 445 -15.36 13.23 10.66
CA ASN A 445 -16.57 14.06 10.67
C ASN A 445 -16.64 15.07 9.52
N LEU A 446 -15.49 15.48 8.93
CA LEU A 446 -15.40 16.42 7.81
C LEU A 446 -16.22 17.72 7.99
N LYS A 447 -16.36 18.20 9.23
CA LYS A 447 -17.23 19.33 9.60
C LYS A 447 -16.51 20.56 10.14
N ASP A 448 -15.21 20.46 10.38
CA ASP A 448 -14.43 21.58 10.90
C ASP A 448 -13.99 22.52 9.77
N ASP A 449 -13.96 23.81 10.05
CA ASP A 449 -13.44 24.84 9.14
C ASP A 449 -11.98 25.19 9.46
N ASN A 450 -11.51 24.90 10.68
CA ASN A 450 -10.14 25.14 11.12
C ASN A 450 -9.27 23.89 10.91
N LEU A 451 -8.30 24.00 10.00
CA LEU A 451 -7.40 22.93 9.61
C LEU A 451 -6.25 22.71 10.60
N ALA A 452 -6.00 23.64 11.53
CA ALA A 452 -5.02 23.44 12.59
C ALA A 452 -5.42 22.29 13.53
N ASN A 453 -6.74 22.07 13.70
CA ASN A 453 -7.28 21.00 14.54
C ASN A 453 -7.01 19.59 13.98
N LEU A 454 -6.55 19.46 12.73
CA LEU A 454 -6.21 18.17 12.14
C LEU A 454 -4.94 17.56 12.74
N ILE A 455 -4.03 18.40 13.26
CA ILE A 455 -2.68 18.00 13.68
C ILE A 455 -2.62 18.10 15.21
N PHE A 456 -2.03 17.11 15.87
CA PHE A 456 -1.77 17.19 17.31
C PHE A 456 -0.85 18.38 17.63
N GLU A 457 -1.03 19.02 18.79
CA GLU A 457 -0.29 20.24 19.16
C GLU A 457 1.23 20.05 19.15
N GLN A 458 1.72 18.91 19.63
CA GLN A 458 3.14 18.53 19.59
C GLN A 458 3.67 18.45 18.14
N GLY A 459 2.77 18.19 17.19
CA GLY A 459 3.01 18.18 15.76
C GLY A 459 2.86 19.55 15.09
N ASP A 460 2.47 20.63 15.77
CA ASP A 460 2.29 21.93 15.13
C ASP A 460 2.92 23.07 15.95
N SER A 461 4.13 23.47 15.54
CA SER A 461 4.95 24.50 16.19
C SER A 461 4.49 25.93 15.91
N ARG A 462 3.48 26.15 15.05
CA ARG A 462 2.99 27.50 14.72
C ARG A 462 2.34 28.17 15.94
N GLY A 463 2.51 29.48 16.04
CA GLY A 463 1.85 30.30 17.07
C GLY A 463 0.32 30.33 16.92
N GLN A 464 -0.38 30.66 18.02
CA GLN A 464 -1.85 30.68 18.08
C GLN A 464 -2.49 31.58 17.02
N ASP A 465 -1.87 32.72 16.70
CA ASP A 465 -2.37 33.62 15.65
C ASP A 465 -2.39 32.92 14.28
N LYS A 466 -1.32 32.21 13.91
CA LYS A 466 -1.25 31.46 12.64
C LYS A 466 -2.26 30.31 12.62
N LYS A 467 -2.43 29.60 13.74
CA LYS A 467 -3.42 28.52 13.89
C LYS A 467 -4.86 29.06 13.76
N SER A 468 -5.15 30.24 14.29
CA SER A 468 -6.47 30.88 14.19
C SER A 468 -6.85 31.27 12.74
N GLN A 469 -5.85 31.54 11.90
CA GLN A 469 -6.04 31.90 10.49
C GLN A 469 -6.00 30.70 9.55
N ASP A 470 -5.84 29.49 10.07
CA ASP A 470 -5.68 28.28 9.29
C ASP A 470 -7.03 27.65 8.88
N THR A 471 -7.84 28.41 8.15
CA THR A 471 -9.20 28.00 7.79
C THR A 471 -9.35 27.67 6.31
N ILE A 472 -10.38 26.87 5.96
CA ILE A 472 -10.69 26.56 4.56
C ILE A 472 -11.02 27.85 3.79
N GLN A 473 -11.71 28.80 4.41
CA GLN A 473 -11.98 30.10 3.82
C GLN A 473 -10.70 30.85 3.43
N LYS A 474 -9.67 30.84 4.30
CA LYS A 474 -8.37 31.45 4.01
C LYS A 474 -7.60 30.73 2.90
N LEU A 475 -7.72 29.40 2.82
CA LEU A 475 -7.20 28.64 1.67
C LEU A 475 -7.87 29.08 0.36
N LYS A 476 -9.20 29.20 0.33
CA LYS A 476 -9.97 29.62 -0.86
C LYS A 476 -9.58 31.03 -1.33
N GLU A 477 -9.40 31.96 -0.40
CA GLU A 477 -8.92 33.32 -0.69
C GLU A 477 -7.54 33.31 -1.37
N SER A 478 -6.68 32.37 -0.97
CA SER A 478 -5.31 32.23 -1.45
C SER A 478 -5.18 31.54 -2.81
N LEU A 479 -6.24 30.90 -3.32
CA LEU A 479 -6.22 30.20 -4.61
C LEU A 479 -5.93 31.14 -5.79
N LYS A 480 -4.90 30.82 -6.57
CA LYS A 480 -4.38 31.66 -7.66
C LYS A 480 -3.88 30.77 -8.81
N PRO A 481 -4.59 30.73 -9.95
CA PRO A 481 -4.17 29.98 -11.15
C PRO A 481 -2.76 30.30 -11.63
N LYS A 482 -2.30 31.55 -11.43
CA LYS A 482 -0.99 32.01 -11.89
C LYS A 482 0.18 31.35 -11.16
N ASP A 483 -0.02 30.89 -9.92
CA ASP A 483 1.04 30.39 -9.04
C ASP A 483 1.34 28.89 -9.23
N ILE A 484 0.61 28.23 -10.15
CA ILE A 484 0.78 26.81 -10.48
C ILE A 484 1.23 26.60 -11.93
N ASP A 485 1.78 25.41 -12.18
CA ASP A 485 2.11 24.94 -13.53
C ASP A 485 0.84 24.57 -14.31
N PRO A 486 0.86 24.63 -15.66
CA PRO A 486 -0.24 24.14 -16.48
C PRO A 486 -0.64 22.67 -16.16
N PRO A 487 -1.92 22.31 -16.38
CA PRO A 487 -3.05 23.18 -16.68
C PRO A 487 -3.44 24.06 -15.47
N LYS A 488 -3.68 25.35 -15.73
CA LYS A 488 -3.94 26.36 -14.69
C LYS A 488 -5.43 26.57 -14.37
N LEU A 489 -6.29 26.11 -15.26
CA LEU A 489 -7.75 26.29 -15.21
C LEU A 489 -8.44 24.93 -15.07
N GLY A 490 -9.76 24.95 -14.90
CA GLY A 490 -10.58 23.76 -14.71
C GLY A 490 -10.39 23.08 -13.36
N THR A 491 -10.94 21.87 -13.24
CA THR A 491 -10.85 21.02 -12.05
C THR A 491 -9.40 20.71 -11.68
N ILE A 492 -8.57 20.39 -12.68
CA ILE A 492 -7.15 20.08 -12.45
C ILE A 492 -6.40 21.31 -11.95
N GLY A 493 -6.61 22.49 -12.55
CA GLY A 493 -6.00 23.74 -12.10
C GLY A 493 -6.43 24.12 -10.69
N LEU A 494 -7.72 23.94 -10.37
CA LEU A 494 -8.23 24.15 -9.02
C LEU A 494 -7.55 23.22 -8.00
N ALA A 495 -7.48 21.92 -8.30
CA ALA A 495 -6.87 20.94 -7.42
C ALA A 495 -5.37 21.22 -7.21
N LYS A 496 -4.62 21.51 -8.29
CA LYS A 496 -3.21 21.93 -8.21
C LYS A 496 -3.04 23.17 -7.33
N SER A 497 -3.90 24.18 -7.50
CA SER A 497 -3.82 25.41 -6.72
C SER A 497 -4.17 25.18 -5.25
N LEU A 498 -5.15 24.32 -4.95
CA LEU A 498 -5.51 23.98 -3.58
C LEU A 498 -4.37 23.21 -2.91
N TYR A 499 -3.85 22.18 -3.57
CA TYR A 499 -2.73 21.38 -3.06
C TYR A 499 -1.49 22.25 -2.81
N HIS A 500 -1.26 23.27 -3.65
CA HIS A 500 -0.19 24.24 -3.45
C HIS A 500 -0.35 25.04 -2.15
N VAL A 501 -1.53 25.58 -1.87
CA VAL A 501 -1.78 26.44 -0.70
C VAL A 501 -1.98 25.65 0.59
N CYS A 502 -2.21 24.33 0.52
CA CYS A 502 -2.31 23.46 1.69
C CYS A 502 -0.98 23.23 2.42
N ARG A 503 0.16 23.62 1.83
CA ARG A 503 1.46 23.53 2.51
C ARG A 503 1.49 24.50 3.69
N LEU A 504 1.86 24.02 4.88
CA LEU A 504 2.14 24.90 6.01
C LEU A 504 3.34 25.78 5.67
N THR A 505 3.19 27.08 5.91
CA THR A 505 4.28 28.06 5.85
C THR A 505 4.64 28.40 7.28
N ASP A 506 5.94 28.32 7.59
CA ASP A 506 6.45 28.53 8.94
C ASP A 506 6.17 29.94 9.49
#